data_AF-A0A2M9T0H1-F1
#
_entry.id   AF-A0A2M9T0H1-F1
#
_cell.length_a   1.000
_cell.length_b   1.000
_cell.length_c   1.000
_cell.angle_alpha   90.00
_cell.angle_beta   90.00
_cell.angle_gamma   90.00
#
_symmetry.space_group_name_H-M   'P 1'
#
loop_
_entity.id
_entity.type
_entity.pdbx_description
1 polymer ?
#
loop_
_entity_poly.entity_id
_entity_poly.type
_entity_poly.pdbx_seq_one_letter_code
_entity_poly.pdbx_strand_id
1 'polypeptide(L)' 'MMGHGWMNAGDEALFLRHEMERCDQLARELDELEREAPTSALREEVRRMKQQVEDIRRAFLGQMASRA' A
#
# COMPACT_ATOMS: atom_id res chain seq x y z
N MET A 1 -3.97 28.83 24.24
CA MET A 1 -3.13 28.40 23.11
C MET A 1 -1.97 27.59 23.67
N MET A 2 -1.97 26.27 23.49
CA MET A 2 -0.82 25.40 23.75
C MET A 2 -0.85 24.29 22.68
N GLY A 3 0.32 23.95 22.15
CA GLY A 3 0.53 23.44 20.80
C GLY A 3 0.00 22.03 20.50
N HIS A 4 -0.59 21.90 19.30
CA HIS A 4 -0.94 20.65 18.64
C HIS A 4 -0.16 20.47 17.32
N GLY A 5 1.11 20.86 17.28
CA GLY A 5 1.93 20.71 16.06
C GLY A 5 2.62 19.35 15.93
N TRP A 6 2.88 18.67 17.06
CA TRP A 6 3.80 17.53 17.10
C TRP A 6 3.11 16.16 17.13
N MET A 7 1.81 16.08 17.47
CA MET A 7 1.06 14.82 17.35
C MET A 7 0.84 14.43 15.87
N ASN A 8 0.73 15.40 14.95
CA ASN A 8 0.28 15.09 13.59
C ASN A 8 1.35 14.43 12.69
N ALA A 9 2.61 14.87 12.75
CA ALA A 9 3.65 14.34 11.87
C ALA A 9 4.12 12.92 12.26
N GLY A 10 4.18 12.63 13.57
CA GLY A 10 4.52 11.30 14.07
C GLY A 10 3.42 10.28 13.78
N ASP A 11 2.16 10.66 14.01
CA ASP A 11 1.00 9.82 13.74
C ASP A 11 0.84 9.54 12.23
N GLU A 12 1.09 10.55 11.38
CA GLU A 12 1.08 10.39 9.92
C GLU A 12 2.22 9.48 9.42
N ALA A 13 3.44 9.58 9.98
CA ALA A 13 4.55 8.70 9.60
C ALA A 13 4.30 7.23 10.01
N LEU A 14 3.74 7.02 11.20
CA LEU A 14 3.32 5.70 11.66
C LEU A 14 2.20 5.13 10.78
N PHE A 15 1.24 5.96 10.40
CA PHE A 15 0.18 5.60 9.46
C PHE A 15 0.76 5.16 8.11
N LEU A 16 1.63 5.97 7.49
CA LEU A 16 2.22 5.64 6.19
C LEU A 16 3.02 4.33 6.26
N ARG A 17 3.75 4.08 7.35
CA ARG A 17 4.47 2.81 7.54
C ARG A 17 3.51 1.62 7.63
N HIS A 18 2.44 1.74 8.41
CA HIS A 18 1.43 0.69 8.52
C HIS A 18 0.75 0.41 7.17
N GLU A 19 0.42 1.45 6.40
CA GLU A 19 -0.18 1.28 5.08
C GLU A 19 0.77 0.63 4.07
N MET A 20 2.08 0.88 4.17
CA MET A 20 3.09 0.17 3.40
C MET A 20 3.13 -1.33 3.74
N GLU A 21 3.12 -1.68 5.05
CA GLU A 21 3.07 -3.06 5.50
C GLU A 21 1.80 -3.78 4.99
N ARG A 22 0.66 -3.08 4.97
CA ARG A 22 -0.59 -3.59 4.39
C ARG A 22 -0.48 -3.82 2.89
N CYS A 23 0.15 -2.91 2.14
CA CYS A 23 0.36 -3.09 0.70
C CYS A 23 1.22 -4.33 0.43
N ASP A 24 2.29 -4.54 1.21
CA ASP A 24 3.16 -5.71 1.06
C ASP A 24 2.42 -7.01 1.40
N GLN A 25 1.54 -7.01 2.41
CA GLN A 25 0.70 -8.15 2.74
C GLN A 25 -0.30 -8.47 1.61
N LEU A 26 -1.00 -7.46 1.10
CA LEU A 26 -1.94 -7.61 -0.03
C LEU A 26 -1.23 -8.12 -1.29
N ALA A 27 -0.02 -7.66 -1.57
CA ALA A 27 0.76 -8.15 -2.71
C ALA A 27 1.04 -9.66 -2.60
N ARG A 28 1.36 -10.17 -1.39
CA ARG A 28 1.57 -11.61 -1.15
C ARG A 28 0.28 -12.42 -1.32
N GLU A 29 -0.83 -11.93 -0.78
CA GLU A 29 -2.14 -12.57 -0.94
C GLU A 29 -2.57 -12.63 -2.41
N LEU A 30 -2.32 -11.56 -3.17
CA LEU A 30 -2.59 -11.53 -4.60
C LEU A 30 -1.64 -12.43 -5.41
N ASP A 31 -0.38 -12.60 -4.98
CA ASP A 31 0.52 -13.58 -5.59
C ASP A 31 0.01 -15.01 -5.43
N GLU A 32 -0.53 -15.36 -4.25
CA GLU A 32 -1.16 -16.65 -3.99
C GLU A 32 -2.42 -16.83 -4.84
N LEU A 33 -3.30 -15.82 -4.87
CA LEU A 33 -4.51 -15.83 -5.69
C LEU A 33 -4.19 -15.95 -7.19
N GLU A 34 -3.16 -15.29 -7.70
CA GLU A 34 -2.76 -15.40 -9.12
C GLU A 34 -2.30 -16.83 -9.45
N ARG A 35 -1.60 -17.48 -8.53
CA ARG A 35 -1.12 -18.87 -8.69
C ARG A 35 -2.28 -19.87 -8.67
N GLU A 36 -3.26 -19.65 -7.81
CA GLU A 36 -4.41 -20.54 -7.63
C GLU A 36 -5.54 -20.28 -8.64
N ALA A 37 -5.54 -19.14 -9.31
CA ALA A 37 -6.59 -18.75 -10.23
C ALA A 37 -6.75 -19.76 -11.40
N PRO A 38 -7.93 -20.39 -11.55
CA PRO A 38 -8.12 -21.51 -12.47
C PRO A 38 -8.18 -21.11 -13.94
N THR A 39 -8.42 -19.83 -14.24
CA THR A 39 -8.57 -19.31 -15.60
C THR A 39 -7.59 -18.17 -15.87
N SER A 40 -7.27 -17.97 -17.14
CA SER A 40 -6.47 -16.81 -17.57
C SER A 40 -7.19 -15.49 -17.29
N ALA A 41 -8.51 -15.44 -17.43
CA ALA A 41 -9.29 -14.23 -17.15
C ALA A 41 -9.15 -13.79 -15.67
N LEU A 42 -9.26 -14.74 -14.73
CA LEU A 42 -9.07 -14.47 -13.31
C LEU A 42 -7.61 -14.09 -13.00
N ARG A 43 -6.62 -14.74 -13.63
CA ARG A 43 -5.22 -14.33 -13.48
C ARG A 43 -4.98 -12.89 -13.94
N GLU A 44 -5.56 -12.49 -15.07
CA GLU A 44 -5.46 -11.11 -15.56
C GLU A 44 -6.14 -10.11 -14.62
N GLU A 45 -7.27 -10.47 -14.01
CA GLU A 45 -7.92 -9.64 -12.99
C GLU A 45 -7.03 -9.45 -11.77
N VAL A 46 -6.45 -10.54 -11.24
CA VAL A 46 -5.51 -10.48 -10.11
C VAL A 46 -4.27 -9.64 -10.45
N ARG A 47 -3.74 -9.74 -11.68
CA ARG A 47 -2.64 -8.87 -12.14
C ARG A 47 -3.00 -7.40 -12.13
N ARG A 48 -4.23 -7.05 -12.53
CA ARG A 48 -4.70 -5.65 -12.45
C ARG A 48 -4.80 -5.19 -11.01
N MET A 49 -5.31 -6.03 -10.11
CA MET A 49 -5.35 -5.72 -8.67
C MET A 49 -3.95 -5.51 -8.09
N LYS A 50 -2.97 -6.34 -8.46
CA LYS A 50 -1.56 -6.16 -8.07
C LYS A 50 -1.00 -4.83 -8.54
N GLN A 51 -1.29 -4.44 -9.78
CA GLN A 51 -0.88 -3.13 -10.29
C GLN A 51 -1.51 -1.98 -9.49
N GLN A 52 -2.79 -2.09 -9.11
CA GLN A 52 -3.45 -1.09 -8.28
C GLN A 52 -2.80 -0.96 -6.89
N VAL A 53 -2.44 -2.08 -6.26
CA VAL A 53 -1.71 -2.06 -4.97
C VAL A 53 -0.35 -1.38 -5.12
N GLU A 54 0.38 -1.66 -6.20
CA GLU A 54 1.66 -1.01 -6.48
C GLU A 54 1.51 0.50 -6.73
N ASP A 55 0.47 0.93 -7.43
CA ASP A 55 0.20 2.35 -7.67
C ASP A 55 -0.11 3.09 -6.36
N ILE A 56 -0.89 2.47 -5.46
CA ILE A 56 -1.16 2.98 -4.12
C ILE A 56 0.13 3.06 -3.30
N ARG A 57 0.95 2.00 -3.32
CA ARG A 57 2.25 1.96 -2.62
C ARG A 57 3.17 3.08 -3.09
N ARG A 58 3.23 3.34 -4.40
CA ARG A 58 3.99 4.47 -4.98
C ARG A 58 3.47 5.81 -4.49
N ALA A 59 2.15 5.98 -4.35
CA ALA A 59 1.57 7.20 -3.80
C ALA A 59 1.98 7.42 -2.33
N PHE A 60 2.02 6.37 -1.51
CA PHE A 60 2.51 6.47 -0.13
C PHE A 60 4.01 6.76 -0.06
N LEU A 61 4.82 6.13 -0.91
CA LEU A 61 6.25 6.44 -1.03
C LEU A 61 6.49 7.90 -1.43
N GLY A 62 5.72 8.42 -2.39
CA GLY A 62 5.77 9.83 -2.77
C GLY A 62 5.44 10.77 -1.61
N GLN A 63 4.42 10.44 -0.81
CA GLN A 63 4.09 11.21 0.39
C GLN A 63 5.22 11.19 1.42
N MET A 64 5.83 10.03 1.68
CA MET A 64 6.99 9.93 2.58
C MET A 64 8.19 10.74 2.08
N ALA A 65 8.52 10.65 0.78
CA ALA A 65 9.65 11.35 0.18
C ALA A 65 9.46 12.88 0.15
N SER A 66 8.23 13.35 -0.06
CA SER A 66 7.92 14.80 -0.05
C SER A 66 8.02 15.45 1.33
N ARG A 67 8.15 14.63 2.38
CA ARG A 67 8.13 15.04 3.79
C ARG A 67 9.45 14.76 4.53
N ALA A 68 10.41 14.09 3.88
CA ALA A 68 11.76 13.83 4.36
C ALA A 68 12.70 15.00 4.04
#